data_AF-D5UNI1-F1
#
_entry.id   AF-D5UNI1-F1
#
_cell.length_a   1.000
_cell.length_b   1.000
_cell.length_c   1.000
_cell.angle_alpha   90.00
_cell.angle_beta   90.00
_cell.angle_gamma   90.00
#
_symmetry.space_group_name_H-M   'P 1'
#
loop_
_entity.id
_entity.type
_entity.pdbx_description
1 polymer ?
#
loop_
_entity_poly.entity_id
_entity_poly.type
_entity_poly.pdbx_seq_one_letter_code
_entity_poly.pdbx_strand_id
1 'polypeptide(L)'
;MPNDTSHTVEGRVENFILAPSDPTWGDERNRDEYYRAMTVGYYWVAPISLVVSLVAAAEGARITAFAVLWLVPLTQLAAYRYCVRHDVPLAEITSGFFTPKRRAVLAAILIPYLALWCALMVDSDPETIAGAVVGGLLGAAAAAALAVLASRRERRREAAAGEQDDVFE
;
A
#
# COMPACT_ATOMS: atom_id res chain seq x y z
N MET A 1 -24.78 10.29 21.35
CA MET A 1 -24.11 11.54 20.92
C MET A 1 -22.72 11.15 20.46
N PRO A 2 -22.33 11.39 19.20
CA PRO A 2 -20.98 11.08 18.75
C PRO A 2 -20.02 12.03 19.48
N ASN A 3 -19.06 11.46 20.20
CA ASN A 3 -17.98 12.22 20.83
C ASN A 3 -17.12 12.79 19.70
N ASP A 4 -17.15 14.10 19.52
CA ASP A 4 -16.28 14.80 18.56
C ASP A 4 -14.84 14.81 19.09
N THR A 5 -14.11 13.73 18.81
CA THR A 5 -12.71 13.55 19.20
C THR A 5 -11.75 14.28 18.26
N SER A 6 -12.24 15.07 17.29
CA SER A 6 -11.39 15.79 16.33
C SER A 6 -10.40 16.76 16.98
N HIS A 7 -10.66 17.18 18.22
CA HIS A 7 -9.80 18.07 19.01
C HIS A 7 -8.67 17.35 19.76
N THR A 8 -8.75 16.03 19.95
CA THR A 8 -7.69 15.28 20.65
C THR A 8 -6.58 14.86 19.69
N VAL A 9 -5.35 14.68 20.19
CA VAL A 9 -4.24 14.15 19.37
C VAL A 9 -4.61 12.78 18.81
N GLU A 10 -5.23 11.95 19.64
CA GLU A 10 -5.67 10.59 19.29
C GLU A 10 -6.72 10.60 18.17
N GLY A 11 -7.75 11.44 18.27
CA GLY A 11 -8.77 11.57 17.22
C GLY A 11 -8.22 12.20 15.93
N ARG A 12 -7.20 13.07 16.01
CA ARG A 12 -6.50 13.55 14.80
C ARG A 12 -5.66 12.46 14.15
N VAL A 13 -4.99 11.63 14.92
CA VAL A 13 -4.20 10.50 14.43
C VAL A 13 -5.12 9.44 13.83
N GLU A 14 -6.22 9.11 14.50
CA GLU A 14 -7.23 8.18 14.00
C GLU A 14 -7.87 8.68 12.71
N ASN A 15 -8.29 9.96 12.65
CA ASN A 15 -8.80 10.57 11.42
C ASN A 15 -7.74 10.62 10.31
N PHE A 16 -6.47 10.76 10.65
CA PHE A 16 -5.41 10.76 9.66
C PHE A 16 -5.11 9.36 9.10
N ILE A 17 -5.09 8.34 9.97
CA ILE A 17 -4.75 6.94 9.63
C ILE A 17 -5.94 6.24 8.99
N LEU A 18 -7.10 6.29 9.63
CA LEU A 18 -8.31 5.57 9.20
C LEU A 18 -9.10 6.41 8.18
N ALA A 19 -9.10 7.74 8.30
CA ALA A 19 -9.94 8.64 7.51
C ALA A 19 -11.41 8.18 7.45
N PRO A 20 -12.05 7.88 8.59
CA PRO A 20 -13.36 7.24 8.61
C PRO A 20 -14.46 8.12 7.97
N SER A 21 -14.27 9.44 7.94
CA SER A 21 -15.17 10.43 7.35
C SER A 21 -14.73 10.96 5.98
N ASP A 22 -13.75 10.32 5.33
CA ASP A 22 -13.25 10.76 4.02
C ASP A 22 -14.32 10.55 2.93
N PRO A 23 -14.74 11.60 2.19
CA PRO A 23 -15.77 11.47 1.16
C PRO A 23 -15.37 10.52 0.02
N THR A 24 -14.08 10.19 -0.11
CA THR A 24 -13.57 9.22 -1.09
C THR A 24 -14.02 7.78 -0.85
N TRP A 25 -14.56 7.46 0.34
CA TRP A 25 -15.14 6.14 0.60
C TRP A 25 -16.45 5.90 -0.18
N GLY A 26 -17.21 6.96 -0.43
CA GLY A 26 -18.55 6.91 -1.05
C GLY A 26 -19.59 6.19 -0.18
N ASP A 27 -19.46 4.86 -0.08
CA ASP A 27 -20.34 3.93 0.63
C ASP A 27 -19.67 3.36 1.89
N GLU A 28 -20.42 3.24 2.99
CA GLU A 28 -19.95 2.60 4.24
C GLU A 28 -19.56 1.14 4.03
N ARG A 29 -20.19 0.44 3.07
CA ARG A 29 -19.84 -0.95 2.70
C ARG A 29 -18.40 -1.07 2.19
N ASN A 30 -17.96 -0.11 1.37
CA ASN A 30 -16.60 -0.11 0.81
C ASN A 30 -15.55 0.07 1.90
N ARG A 31 -15.85 0.92 2.90
CA ARG A 31 -15.01 1.15 4.06
C ARG A 31 -14.87 -0.11 4.93
N ASP A 32 -15.99 -0.80 5.20
CA ASP A 32 -15.99 -2.03 6.02
C ASP A 32 -15.22 -3.18 5.34
N GLU A 33 -15.49 -3.45 4.06
CA GLU A 33 -14.77 -4.49 3.30
C GLU A 33 -13.27 -4.18 3.17
N TYR A 34 -12.91 -2.90 2.95
CA TYR A 34 -11.50 -2.50 2.93
C TYR A 34 -10.83 -2.70 4.28
N TYR A 35 -11.44 -2.27 5.39
CA TYR A 35 -10.85 -2.50 6.70
C TYR A 35 -10.78 -3.97 7.05
N ARG A 36 -11.78 -4.78 6.67
CA ARG A 36 -11.74 -6.23 6.88
C ARG A 36 -10.59 -6.88 6.12
N ALA A 37 -10.35 -6.48 4.87
CA ALA A 37 -9.20 -6.92 4.09
C ALA A 37 -7.87 -6.48 4.72
N MET A 38 -7.80 -5.26 5.25
CA MET A 38 -6.58 -4.66 5.81
C MET A 38 -6.26 -5.10 7.25
N THR A 39 -7.27 -5.35 8.08
CA THR A 39 -7.08 -5.77 9.49
C THR A 39 -6.63 -7.22 9.60
N VAL A 40 -7.13 -8.12 8.75
CA VAL A 40 -6.81 -9.56 8.84
C VAL A 40 -5.37 -9.87 8.44
N GLY A 41 -4.73 -9.04 7.60
CA GLY A 41 -3.36 -9.28 7.14
C GLY A 41 -2.40 -8.13 7.41
N TYR A 42 -2.74 -6.91 6.98
CA TYR A 42 -1.74 -5.86 6.82
C TYR A 42 -1.30 -5.22 8.16
N TYR A 43 -2.22 -5.05 9.11
CA TYR A 43 -1.93 -4.36 10.37
C TYR A 43 -0.82 -5.02 11.19
N TRP A 44 -0.79 -6.35 11.24
CA TRP A 44 0.24 -7.10 11.96
C TRP A 44 1.38 -7.56 11.05
N VAL A 45 1.08 -8.03 9.84
CA VAL A 45 2.12 -8.61 8.98
C VAL A 45 3.09 -7.54 8.51
N ALA A 46 2.64 -6.32 8.17
CA ALA A 46 3.54 -5.28 7.69
C ALA A 46 4.60 -4.87 8.73
N PRO A 47 4.26 -4.43 9.96
CA PRO A 47 5.28 -4.03 10.92
C PRO A 47 6.17 -5.20 11.37
N ILE A 48 5.59 -6.40 11.58
CA ILE A 48 6.38 -7.59 11.96
C ILE A 48 7.36 -7.95 10.86
N SER A 49 6.92 -7.97 9.60
CA SER A 49 7.80 -8.30 8.48
C SER A 49 8.94 -7.30 8.35
N LEU A 50 8.66 -6.00 8.47
CA LEU A 50 9.71 -4.96 8.41
C LEU A 50 10.76 -5.14 9.51
N VAL A 51 10.33 -5.38 10.76
CA VAL A 51 11.25 -5.61 11.89
C VAL A 51 12.05 -6.89 11.69
N VAL A 52 11.39 -8.01 11.39
CA VAL A 52 12.06 -9.31 11.22
C VAL A 52 13.01 -9.28 10.02
N SER A 53 12.67 -8.62 8.91
CA SER A 53 13.59 -8.50 7.79
C SER A 53 14.80 -7.64 8.11
N LEU A 54 14.67 -6.65 9.00
CA LEU A 54 15.79 -5.83 9.45
C LEU A 54 16.73 -6.61 10.37
N VAL A 55 16.19 -7.38 11.31
CA VAL A 55 16.97 -8.28 12.18
C VAL A 55 17.71 -9.33 11.35
N ALA A 56 17.00 -9.98 10.41
CA ALA A 56 17.62 -10.95 9.51
C ALA A 56 18.74 -10.32 8.65
N ALA A 57 18.55 -9.08 8.18
CA ALA A 57 19.60 -8.35 7.45
C ALA A 57 20.82 -8.07 8.34
N ALA A 58 20.60 -7.65 9.59
CA ALA A 58 21.67 -7.39 10.55
C ALA A 58 22.47 -8.65 10.93
N GLU A 59 21.83 -9.82 10.94
CA GLU A 59 22.49 -11.12 11.15
C GLU A 59 23.19 -11.67 9.89
N GLY A 60 23.09 -10.96 8.75
CA GLY A 60 23.64 -11.41 7.48
C GLY A 60 22.80 -12.48 6.77
N ALA A 61 21.60 -12.81 7.28
CA ALA A 61 20.66 -13.75 6.69
C ALA A 61 19.90 -13.12 5.51
N ARG A 62 20.62 -12.79 4.43
CA ARG A 62 20.13 -12.02 3.28
C ARG A 62 18.88 -12.62 2.62
N ILE A 63 18.89 -13.93 2.38
CA ILE A 63 17.75 -14.63 1.75
C ILE A 63 16.50 -14.51 2.63
N THR A 64 16.66 -14.71 3.94
CA THR A 64 15.57 -14.58 4.92
C THR A 64 15.05 -13.15 4.97
N ALA A 65 15.95 -12.15 4.98
CA ALA A 65 15.59 -10.74 4.97
C ALA A 65 14.72 -10.40 3.74
N PHE A 66 15.10 -10.85 2.55
CA PHE A 66 14.30 -10.70 1.33
C PHE A 66 12.96 -11.44 1.42
N ALA A 67 12.98 -12.72 1.80
CA ALA A 67 11.79 -13.55 1.86
C ALA A 67 10.72 -12.97 2.80
N VAL A 68 11.15 -12.47 3.96
CA VAL A 68 10.25 -11.81 4.93
C VAL A 68 9.76 -10.46 4.39
N LEU A 69 10.64 -9.66 3.78
CA LEU A 69 10.22 -8.38 3.20
C LEU A 69 9.14 -8.55 2.11
N TRP A 70 9.21 -9.64 1.33
CA TRP A 70 8.20 -9.99 0.33
C TRP A 70 6.80 -10.25 0.90
N LEU A 71 6.65 -10.54 2.19
CA LEU A 71 5.33 -10.71 2.81
C LEU A 71 4.50 -9.42 2.78
N VAL A 72 5.15 -8.24 2.79
CA VAL A 72 4.46 -6.95 2.74
C VAL A 72 3.72 -6.74 1.41
N PRO A 73 4.37 -6.80 0.23
CA PRO A 73 3.66 -6.69 -1.05
C PRO A 73 2.73 -7.88 -1.31
N LEU A 74 3.02 -9.09 -0.81
CA LEU A 74 2.13 -10.25 -0.98
C LEU A 74 0.81 -10.08 -0.22
N THR A 75 0.85 -9.56 1.01
CA THR A 75 -0.38 -9.26 1.77
C THR A 75 -1.17 -8.12 1.12
N GLN A 76 -0.50 -7.09 0.61
CA GLN A 76 -1.14 -6.05 -0.19
C GLN A 76 -1.80 -6.59 -1.46
N LEU A 77 -1.14 -7.52 -2.17
CA LEU A 77 -1.70 -8.17 -3.35
C LEU A 77 -2.92 -9.03 -2.98
N ALA A 78 -2.87 -9.75 -1.86
CA ALA A 78 -4.01 -10.53 -1.37
C ALA A 78 -5.21 -9.63 -1.02
N ALA A 79 -4.96 -8.50 -0.35
CA ALA A 79 -5.99 -7.50 -0.07
C ALA A 79 -6.57 -6.92 -1.37
N TYR A 80 -5.71 -6.53 -2.33
CA TYR A 80 -6.17 -6.05 -3.64
C TYR A 80 -7.08 -7.07 -4.34
N ARG A 81 -6.67 -8.34 -4.38
CA ARG A 81 -7.47 -9.42 -4.99
C ARG A 81 -8.78 -9.67 -4.23
N TYR A 82 -8.77 -9.52 -2.91
CA TYR A 82 -9.97 -9.65 -2.09
C TYR A 82 -10.98 -8.55 -2.43
N CYS A 83 -10.58 -7.27 -2.43
CA CYS A 83 -11.56 -6.21 -2.67
C CYS A 83 -11.99 -6.13 -4.15
N VAL A 84 -11.13 -6.51 -5.11
CA VAL A 84 -11.54 -6.67 -6.52
C VAL A 84 -12.61 -7.76 -6.70
N ARG A 85 -12.62 -8.80 -5.85
CA ARG A 85 -13.66 -9.84 -5.87
C ARG A 85 -14.97 -9.40 -5.22
N HIS A 86 -14.95 -8.33 -4.43
CA HIS A 86 -16.13 -7.78 -3.75
C HIS A 86 -16.57 -6.44 -4.37
N ASP A 87 -16.13 -6.16 -5.60
CA ASP A 87 -16.48 -4.97 -6.39
C ASP A 87 -16.19 -3.64 -5.67
N VAL A 88 -15.11 -3.60 -4.89
CA VAL A 88 -14.64 -2.37 -4.23
C VAL A 88 -13.69 -1.62 -5.18
N PRO A 89 -13.97 -0.34 -5.53
CA PRO A 89 -13.16 0.45 -6.46
C PRO A 89 -11.85 0.95 -5.81
N LEU A 90 -10.89 0.03 -5.67
CA LEU A 90 -9.63 0.27 -4.95
C LEU A 90 -8.75 1.36 -5.57
N ALA A 91 -8.63 1.50 -6.90
CA ALA A 91 -7.76 2.56 -7.44
C ALA A 91 -8.35 3.94 -7.20
N GLU A 92 -9.68 4.08 -7.24
CA GLU A 92 -10.35 5.34 -6.92
C GLU A 92 -10.13 5.70 -5.45
N ILE A 93 -10.44 4.77 -4.53
CA ILE A 93 -10.25 4.94 -3.09
C ILE A 93 -8.79 5.26 -2.78
N THR A 94 -7.84 4.47 -3.27
CA THR A 94 -6.41 4.69 -3.01
C THR A 94 -5.91 6.00 -3.61
N SER A 95 -6.37 6.41 -4.81
CA SER A 95 -5.95 7.67 -5.43
C SER A 95 -6.44 8.90 -4.63
N GLY A 96 -7.65 8.83 -4.06
CA GLY A 96 -8.18 9.86 -3.17
C GLY A 96 -7.50 9.88 -1.80
N PHE A 97 -7.18 8.70 -1.27
CA PHE A 97 -6.51 8.56 0.02
C PHE A 97 -5.05 9.02 0.00
N PHE A 98 -4.33 8.82 -1.10
CA PHE A 98 -2.92 9.16 -1.26
C PHE A 98 -2.69 10.66 -1.55
N THR A 99 -3.15 11.51 -0.65
CA THR A 99 -2.84 12.94 -0.65
C THR A 99 -1.32 13.18 -0.53
N PRO A 100 -0.78 14.31 -1.03
CA PRO A 100 0.65 14.60 -0.94
C PRO A 100 1.19 14.60 0.50
N LYS A 101 0.37 14.99 1.48
CA LYS A 101 0.70 14.87 2.92
C LYS A 101 0.87 13.42 3.36
N ARG A 102 -0.09 12.54 3.03
CA ARG A 102 0.00 11.11 3.37
C ARG A 102 1.18 10.43 2.66
N ARG A 103 1.45 10.80 1.41
CA ARG A 103 2.67 10.37 0.67
C ARG A 103 3.94 10.80 1.40
N ALA A 104 4.02 12.04 1.87
CA ALA A 104 5.18 12.53 2.61
C ALA A 104 5.38 11.77 3.93
N VAL A 105 4.30 11.48 4.68
CA VAL A 105 4.38 10.69 5.92
C VAL A 105 4.82 9.25 5.63
N LEU A 106 4.22 8.59 4.62
CA LEU A 106 4.65 7.25 4.20
C LEU A 106 6.11 7.23 3.76
N ALA A 107 6.55 8.25 3.00
CA ALA A 107 7.94 8.40 2.60
C ALA A 107 8.86 8.61 3.81
N ALA A 108 8.46 9.41 4.79
CA ALA A 108 9.24 9.64 6.01
C ALA A 108 9.41 8.38 6.86
N ILE A 109 8.50 7.41 6.77
CA ILE A 109 8.60 6.11 7.44
C ILE A 109 9.42 5.12 6.60
N LEU A 110 9.10 5.00 5.32
CA LEU A 110 9.68 3.97 4.45
C LEU A 110 11.10 4.29 3.98
N ILE A 111 11.44 5.56 3.73
CA ILE A 111 12.79 5.93 3.25
C ILE A 111 13.88 5.60 4.27
N PRO A 112 13.77 5.98 5.56
CA PRO A 112 14.79 5.63 6.54
C PRO A 112 14.91 4.12 6.74
N TYR A 113 13.78 3.40 6.75
CA TYR A 113 13.77 1.95 6.82
C TYR A 113 14.53 1.32 5.64
N LEU A 114 14.20 1.70 4.41
CA LEU A 114 14.85 1.17 3.20
C LEU A 114 16.34 1.54 3.17
N ALA A 115 16.71 2.75 3.58
CA ALA A 115 18.09 3.17 3.64
C ALA A 115 18.91 2.29 4.60
N LEU A 116 18.39 2.04 5.80
CA LEU A 116 19.03 1.17 6.79
C LEU A 116 19.09 -0.28 6.29
N TRP A 117 17.98 -0.79 5.77
CA TRP A 117 17.91 -2.16 5.25
C TRP A 117 18.91 -2.36 4.09
N CYS A 118 18.98 -1.42 3.16
CA CYS A 118 19.97 -1.44 2.08
C CYS A 118 21.40 -1.37 2.61
N ALA A 119 21.68 -0.52 3.61
CA ALA A 119 23.00 -0.42 4.22
C ALA A 119 23.46 -1.73 4.88
N LEU A 120 22.52 -2.53 5.42
CA LEU A 120 22.81 -3.86 5.97
C LEU A 120 23.00 -4.93 4.89
N MET A 121 22.47 -4.72 3.69
CA MET A 121 22.45 -5.71 2.60
C MET A 121 23.52 -5.50 1.55
N VAL A 122 24.02 -4.27 1.39
CA VAL A 122 25.02 -3.92 0.38
C VAL A 122 26.41 -4.25 0.91
N ASP A 123 27.05 -5.25 0.31
CA ASP A 123 28.51 -5.35 0.34
C ASP A 123 29.10 -4.13 -0.38
N SER A 124 30.19 -3.57 0.14
CA SER A 124 30.77 -2.30 -0.34
C SER A 124 31.39 -2.36 -1.75
N ASP A 125 31.12 -3.42 -2.51
CA ASP A 125 31.66 -3.65 -3.84
C ASP A 125 30.91 -2.84 -4.92
N PRO A 126 31.63 -2.17 -5.84
CA PRO A 126 31.03 -1.31 -6.88
C PRO A 126 30.03 -2.02 -7.79
N GLU A 127 30.25 -3.30 -8.08
CA GLU A 127 29.37 -4.12 -8.93
C GLU A 127 27.98 -4.32 -8.29
N THR A 128 27.97 -4.53 -6.97
CA THR A 128 26.73 -4.68 -6.18
C THR A 128 25.93 -3.38 -6.17
N ILE A 129 26.60 -2.24 -6.05
CA ILE A 129 25.97 -0.91 -6.09
C ILE A 129 25.35 -0.65 -7.47
N ALA A 130 26.08 -0.94 -8.55
CA ALA A 130 25.57 -0.78 -9.90
C ALA A 130 24.35 -1.68 -10.16
N GLY A 131 24.41 -2.94 -9.71
CA GLY A 131 23.29 -3.88 -9.77
C GLY A 131 22.07 -3.37 -9.00
N ALA A 132 22.27 -2.83 -7.80
CA ALA A 132 21.19 -2.28 -6.97
C ALA A 132 20.50 -1.07 -7.63
N VAL A 133 21.28 -0.17 -8.26
CA VAL A 133 20.73 1.00 -8.98
C VAL A 133 19.90 0.56 -10.18
N VAL A 134 20.43 -0.35 -11.01
CA VAL A 134 19.72 -0.85 -12.20
C VAL A 134 18.45 -1.62 -11.79
N GLY A 135 18.57 -2.51 -10.80
CA GLY A 135 17.43 -3.26 -10.26
C GLY A 135 16.35 -2.34 -9.68
N GLY A 136 16.75 -1.30 -8.95
CA GLY A 136 15.85 -0.29 -8.41
C GLY A 136 15.09 0.47 -9.50
N LEU A 137 15.78 0.91 -10.56
CA LEU A 137 15.15 1.60 -11.69
C LEU A 137 14.17 0.71 -12.45
N LEU A 138 14.55 -0.53 -12.74
CA LEU A 138 13.68 -1.50 -13.42
C LEU A 138 12.45 -1.85 -12.57
N GLY A 139 12.64 -2.05 -11.26
CA GLY A 139 11.56 -2.31 -10.31
C GLY A 139 10.56 -1.16 -10.25
N ALA A 140 11.05 0.09 -10.18
CA ALA A 140 10.21 1.28 -10.18
C ALA A 140 9.40 1.41 -11.48
N ALA A 141 10.04 1.16 -12.64
CA ALA A 141 9.36 1.19 -13.93
C ALA A 141 8.25 0.12 -14.03
N ALA A 142 8.53 -1.11 -13.58
CA ALA A 142 7.55 -2.19 -13.56
C ALA A 142 6.36 -1.88 -12.63
N ALA A 143 6.63 -1.35 -11.43
CA ALA A 143 5.59 -0.95 -10.49
C ALA A 143 4.68 0.15 -11.07
N ALA A 144 5.27 1.16 -11.72
CA ALA A 144 4.51 2.22 -12.38
C ALA A 144 3.63 1.66 -13.52
N ALA A 145 4.16 0.74 -14.34
CA ALA A 145 3.40 0.11 -15.40
C ALA A 145 2.19 -0.68 -14.87
N LEU A 146 2.36 -1.44 -13.78
CA LEU A 146 1.27 -2.17 -13.13
C LEU A 146 0.19 -1.24 -12.58
N ALA A 147 0.56 -0.12 -11.96
CA ALA A 147 -0.39 0.88 -11.47
C ALA A 147 -1.21 1.52 -12.61
N VAL A 148 -0.57 1.80 -13.74
CA VAL A 148 -1.25 2.32 -14.94
C VAL A 148 -2.19 1.28 -15.54
N LEU A 149 -1.80 0.00 -15.57
CA LEU A 149 -2.67 -1.07 -16.09
C LEU A 149 -3.88 -1.32 -15.19
N ALA A 150 -3.71 -1.28 -13.87
CA ALA A 150 -4.80 -1.41 -12.90
C ALA A 150 -5.84 -0.28 -13.07
N SER A 151 -5.38 0.98 -13.08
CA SER A 151 -6.28 2.13 -13.26
C SER A 151 -7.00 2.12 -14.62
N ARG A 152 -6.35 1.67 -15.69
CA ARG A 152 -7.00 1.52 -17.01
C ARG A 152 -8.07 0.42 -17.02
N ARG A 153 -7.87 -0.68 -16.29
CA ARG A 153 -8.86 -1.76 -16.19
C ARG A 153 -10.10 -1.32 -15.44
N GLU A 154 -9.93 -0.55 -14.38
CA GLU A 154 -11.04 -0.02 -13.58
C GLU A 154 -11.87 0.97 -14.41
N ARG A 155 -11.24 1.94 -15.09
CA ARG A 155 -11.93 2.86 -16.01
C ARG A 155 -12.70 2.17 -17.13
N ARG A 156 -12.17 1.05 -17.66
CA ARG A 156 -12.88 0.26 -18.68
C ARG A 156 -14.10 -0.46 -18.12
N ARG A 157 -14.07 -0.87 -16.85
CA ARG A 157 -15.22 -1.50 -16.19
C ARG A 157 -16.31 -0.48 -15.89
N GLU A 158 -15.95 0.72 -15.45
CA GLU A 158 -16.89 1.82 -15.24
C GLU A 158 -17.58 2.23 -16.56
N ALA A 159 -16.81 2.38 -17.65
CA ALA A 159 -17.38 2.69 -18.96
C ALA A 159 -18.35 1.60 -19.47
N ALA A 160 -18.01 0.32 -19.27
CA ALA A 160 -18.87 -0.80 -19.64
C ALA A 160 -20.12 -0.94 -18.74
N ALA A 161 -20.06 -0.46 -17.49
CA ALA A 161 -21.21 -0.42 -16.59
C ALA A 161 -22.17 0.73 -16.95
N GLY A 162 -21.65 1.90 -17.32
CA GLY A 162 -22.46 3.03 -17.80
C GLY A 162 -23.21 2.72 -19.11
N GLU A 163 -22.58 2.01 -20.04
CA GLU A 163 -23.24 1.57 -21.29
C GLU A 163 -24.41 0.59 -21.06
N GLN A 164 -24.48 -0.09 -19.91
CA GLN A 164 -25.61 -0.99 -19.60
C GLN A 164 -26.79 -0.25 -18.96
N ASP A 165 -26.54 0.85 -18.26
CA ASP A 165 -27.60 1.68 -17.64
C ASP A 165 -28.38 2.46 -18.71
N ASP A 166 -27.69 2.98 -19.73
CA ASP A 166 -28.28 3.69 -20.88
C ASP A 166 -29.16 2.78 -21.79
N VAL A 167 -29.10 1.46 -21.64
CA VAL A 167 -29.91 0.50 -22.41
C VAL A 167 -31.30 0.28 -21.80
N PHE A 168 -31.50 0.67 -20.53
CA PHE A 168 -32.76 0.49 -19.81
C PHE A 168 -33.56 1.80 -19.59
N GLU A 169 -33.09 2.93 -20.13
CA GLU A 169 -33.82 4.22 -20.20
C GLU A 169 -34.55 4.39 -21.56
#